data_AF-T0Y5X2-F1
#
_entry.id   AF-T0Y5X2-F1
#
_cell.length_a   1.000
_cell.length_b   1.000
_cell.length_c   1.000
_cell.angle_alpha   90.00
_cell.angle_beta   90.00
_cell.angle_gamma   90.00
#
_symmetry.space_group_name_H-M   'P 1'
#
loop_
_entity.id
_entity.type
_entity.pdbx_description
1 polymer ?
#
loop_
_entity_poly.entity_id
_entity_poly.type
_entity_poly.pdbx_seq_one_letter_code
_entity_poly.pdbx_strand_id
1 'polypeptide(L)'
;MVDPAKRERYDRGGFAGVEQDFSPGGFEWSDFRHAQDVEDLLRDNDFLRQFFQQGSAGDILGSLFGGGFTTRAGPARGRDLELSLTVKLSDLLEETTREVEILRTEKCPACGGNGAEGGTALETCRDCGGQGQVRRTRMRGPAQMISIMECPTCHGSGRSVLERCSVCAGTGRKQVPRHLK
;
A
#
# COMPACT_ATOMS: atom_id res chain seq x y z
N MET A 1 -34.15 17.59 7.66
CA MET A 1 -35.11 18.15 8.65
C MET A 1 -34.32 19.09 9.57
N VAL A 2 -34.68 20.37 9.65
CA VAL A 2 -33.90 21.40 10.38
C VAL A 2 -34.20 21.30 11.87
N ASP A 3 -33.17 21.18 12.70
CA ASP A 3 -33.31 21.18 14.17
C ASP A 3 -33.95 22.51 14.63
N PRO A 4 -35.12 22.46 15.30
CA PRO A 4 -35.85 23.64 15.70
C PRO A 4 -35.07 24.52 16.70
N ALA A 5 -34.23 23.93 17.55
CA ALA A 5 -33.40 24.68 18.49
C ALA A 5 -32.26 25.41 17.78
N LYS A 6 -31.69 24.82 16.72
CA LYS A 6 -30.65 25.49 15.91
C LYS A 6 -31.24 26.64 15.09
N ARG A 7 -32.44 26.44 14.53
CA ARG A 7 -33.16 27.48 13.81
C ARG A 7 -33.49 28.67 14.70
N GLU A 8 -33.98 28.42 15.91
CA GLU A 8 -34.29 29.49 16.85
C GLU A 8 -33.05 30.31 17.24
N ARG A 9 -31.89 29.66 17.43
CA ARG A 9 -30.62 30.35 17.69
C ARG A 9 -30.18 31.23 16.52
N TYR A 10 -30.33 30.74 15.29
CA TYR A 10 -30.04 31.51 14.08
C TYR A 10 -31.00 32.69 13.91
N ASP A 11 -32.30 32.48 14.14
CA ASP A 11 -33.32 33.52 14.00
C ASP A 11 -33.11 34.66 15.02
N ARG A 12 -32.53 34.35 16.19
CA ARG A 12 -32.24 35.34 17.25
C ARG A 12 -30.88 36.04 17.08
N GLY A 13 -29.86 35.32 16.63
CA GLY A 13 -28.46 35.79 16.64
C GLY A 13 -27.80 35.89 15.27
N GLY A 14 -28.50 35.59 14.19
CA GLY A 14 -27.92 35.41 12.86
C GLY A 14 -26.85 34.32 12.83
N PHE A 15 -25.98 34.37 11.81
CA PHE A 15 -24.89 33.40 11.62
C PHE A 15 -23.93 33.34 12.82
N ALA A 16 -23.72 34.46 13.53
CA ALA A 16 -22.90 34.52 14.74
C ALA A 16 -23.43 33.63 15.89
N GLY A 17 -24.74 33.38 15.95
CA GLY A 17 -25.36 32.54 16.98
C GLY A 17 -25.12 31.03 16.79
N VAL A 18 -24.59 30.61 15.64
CA VAL A 18 -24.25 29.22 15.31
C VAL A 18 -22.79 29.07 14.86
N GLU A 19 -22.02 30.15 14.88
CA GLU A 19 -20.63 30.20 14.39
C GLU A 19 -19.69 29.26 15.17
N GLN A 20 -19.97 29.01 16.45
CA GLN A 20 -19.24 28.04 17.26
C GLN A 20 -19.45 26.59 16.77
N ASP A 21 -20.63 26.27 16.22
CA ASP A 21 -20.95 24.94 15.66
C ASP A 21 -20.23 24.70 14.32
N PHE A 22 -19.67 25.74 13.68
CA PHE A 22 -18.98 25.67 12.39
C PHE A 22 -17.52 26.17 12.45
N SER A 23 -16.99 26.43 13.65
CA SER A 23 -15.61 26.87 13.86
C SER A 23 -14.62 25.69 13.88
N PRO A 24 -13.32 25.90 13.55
CA PRO A 24 -12.30 24.85 13.58
C PRO A 24 -12.14 24.28 15.00
N GLY A 25 -12.67 23.07 15.21
CA GLY A 25 -12.72 22.41 16.53
C GLY A 25 -14.12 22.26 17.14
N GLY A 26 -15.17 22.83 16.54
CA GLY A 26 -16.58 22.62 16.90
C GLY A 26 -17.31 21.61 16.02
N PHE A 27 -16.63 21.06 15.02
CA PHE A 27 -17.19 20.07 14.09
C PHE A 27 -17.06 18.66 14.68
N GLU A 28 -18.11 18.15 15.32
CA GLU A 28 -18.22 16.73 15.70
C GLU A 28 -18.99 15.92 14.65
N TRP A 29 -18.38 14.85 14.15
CA TRP A 29 -19.03 13.88 13.25
C TRP A 29 -20.14 13.06 13.94
N SER A 30 -20.29 13.18 15.26
CA SER A 30 -21.36 12.54 16.04
C SER A 30 -22.74 13.14 15.76
N ASP A 31 -22.79 14.39 15.27
CA ASP A 31 -24.02 15.10 14.89
C ASP A 31 -24.57 14.66 13.52
N PHE A 32 -23.75 14.03 12.68
CA PHE A 32 -24.14 13.48 11.37
C PHE A 32 -24.47 12.00 11.48
N ARG A 33 -25.64 11.69 12.03
CA ARG A 33 -26.04 10.30 12.29
C ARG A 33 -26.46 9.50 11.05
N HIS A 34 -26.50 10.09 9.86
CA HIS A 34 -26.97 9.42 8.64
C HIS A 34 -26.13 9.77 7.40
N ALA A 35 -25.80 8.77 6.59
CA ALA A 35 -24.91 8.85 5.41
C ALA A 35 -25.39 9.79 4.28
N GLN A 36 -26.59 10.37 4.40
CA GLN A 36 -27.19 11.27 3.41
C GLN A 36 -26.67 12.72 3.54
N ASP A 37 -26.11 13.09 4.70
CA ASP A 37 -25.57 14.44 4.93
C ASP A 37 -24.18 14.66 4.27
N VAL A 38 -23.58 13.59 3.75
CA VAL A 38 -22.32 13.66 2.99
C VAL A 38 -22.54 14.27 1.60
N GLU A 39 -23.74 14.16 1.04
CA GLU A 39 -24.04 14.65 -0.31
C GLU A 39 -24.06 16.18 -0.40
N ASP A 40 -24.57 16.86 0.63
CA ASP A 40 -24.57 18.34 0.69
C ASP A 40 -23.17 18.90 1.02
N LEU A 41 -22.37 18.20 1.84
CA LEU A 41 -20.97 18.57 2.11
C LEU A 41 -20.09 18.49 0.86
N LEU A 42 -20.40 17.58 -0.07
CA LEU A 42 -19.73 17.41 -1.35
C LEU A 42 -20.15 18.44 -2.41
N ARG A 43 -21.31 19.09 -2.21
CA ARG A 43 -21.87 20.05 -3.18
C ARG A 43 -21.30 21.45 -3.02
N ASP A 44 -21.11 21.89 -1.78
CA ASP A 44 -20.74 23.28 -1.45
C ASP A 44 -19.23 23.50 -1.22
N ASN A 45 -18.42 22.44 -1.15
CA ASN A 45 -16.96 22.55 -1.03
C ASN A 45 -16.26 22.20 -2.36
N ASP A 46 -15.88 23.24 -3.12
CA ASP A 46 -15.16 23.11 -4.40
C ASP A 46 -13.84 22.30 -4.30
N PHE A 47 -13.20 22.31 -3.12
CA PHE A 47 -12.02 21.51 -2.83
C PHE A 47 -12.29 20.00 -2.90
N LEU A 48 -13.47 19.55 -2.44
CA LEU A 48 -13.87 18.15 -2.50
C LEU A 48 -14.33 17.76 -3.89
N ARG A 49 -14.97 18.65 -4.67
CA ARG A 49 -15.33 18.35 -6.07
C ARG A 49 -14.11 18.02 -6.93
N GLN A 50 -13.02 18.76 -6.80
CA GLN A 50 -11.79 18.48 -7.54
C GLN A 50 -11.12 17.16 -7.11
N PHE A 51 -11.27 16.78 -5.83
CA PHE A 51 -10.74 15.52 -5.29
C PHE A 51 -11.60 14.28 -5.65
N PHE A 52 -12.92 14.40 -5.63
CA PHE A 52 -13.86 13.32 -5.97
C PHE A 52 -14.01 13.09 -7.49
N GLN A 53 -13.65 14.07 -8.34
CA GLN A 53 -13.64 13.88 -9.79
C GLN A 53 -12.49 12.96 -10.25
N GLN A 54 -11.45 12.76 -9.44
CA GLN A 54 -10.26 11.98 -9.80
C GLN A 54 -10.17 10.61 -9.08
N GLY A 55 -11.07 10.29 -8.16
CA GLY A 55 -11.00 9.03 -7.40
C GLY A 55 -12.30 8.70 -6.68
N SER A 56 -12.64 7.40 -6.70
CA SER A 56 -13.94 6.88 -6.25
C SER A 56 -14.25 7.29 -4.80
N ALA A 57 -15.50 7.67 -4.56
CA ALA A 57 -16.03 8.05 -3.25
C ALA A 57 -15.85 6.98 -2.16
N GLY A 58 -15.65 5.72 -2.55
CA GLY A 58 -15.48 4.60 -1.63
C GLY A 58 -14.10 4.54 -0.97
N ASP A 59 -13.05 5.03 -1.62
CA ASP A 59 -11.66 4.86 -1.16
C ASP A 59 -11.24 5.92 -0.14
N ILE A 60 -11.94 7.06 -0.10
CA ILE A 60 -11.61 8.19 0.78
C ILE A 60 -12.30 8.07 2.14
N LEU A 61 -13.48 7.44 2.22
CA LEU A 61 -14.16 7.18 3.50
C LEU A 61 -13.27 6.33 4.43
N GLY A 62 -12.54 5.35 3.89
CA GLY A 62 -11.59 4.54 4.67
C GLY A 62 -10.31 5.27 5.08
N SER A 63 -9.94 6.36 4.39
CA SER A 63 -8.72 7.12 4.71
C SER A 63 -8.96 8.21 5.75
N LEU A 64 -10.18 8.75 5.81
CA LEU A 64 -10.60 9.76 6.80
C LEU A 64 -11.13 9.14 8.10
N PHE A 65 -11.81 7.98 8.04
CA PHE A 65 -12.25 7.24 9.23
C PHE A 65 -11.15 6.30 9.70
N GLY A 66 -10.33 6.80 10.65
CA GLY A 66 -9.19 6.10 11.23
C GLY A 66 -9.37 4.59 11.40
N GLY A 67 -8.69 3.85 10.53
CA GLY A 67 -8.64 2.40 10.55
C GLY A 67 -7.66 1.97 9.47
N GLY A 68 -6.41 1.80 9.90
CA GLY A 68 -5.22 1.48 9.11
C GLY A 68 -5.48 1.08 7.66
N PHE A 69 -4.84 1.78 6.74
CA PHE A 69 -4.51 1.24 5.43
C PHE A 69 -4.02 -0.20 5.64
N THR A 70 -4.91 -1.17 5.47
CA THR A 70 -4.51 -2.52 5.15
C THR A 70 -4.03 -2.34 3.72
N THR A 71 -2.77 -1.91 3.57
CA THR A 71 -1.99 -2.33 2.42
C THR A 71 -2.22 -3.82 2.42
N ARG A 72 -3.08 -4.32 1.51
CA ARG A 72 -3.22 -5.74 1.29
C ARG A 72 -1.79 -6.18 0.98
N ALA A 73 -1.12 -6.76 1.97
CA ALA A 73 0.16 -7.42 1.83
C ALA A 73 -0.10 -8.74 1.09
N GLY A 74 -0.72 -8.63 -0.08
CA GLY A 74 -0.80 -9.70 -1.04
C GLY A 74 0.53 -9.75 -1.79
N PRO A 75 0.92 -10.91 -2.31
CA PRO A 75 2.08 -11.00 -3.18
C PRO A 75 1.93 -9.99 -4.32
N ALA A 76 2.89 -9.06 -4.42
CA ALA A 76 2.94 -8.13 -5.53
C ALA A 76 3.01 -8.93 -6.85
N ARG A 77 2.20 -8.55 -7.84
CA ARG A 77 2.24 -9.20 -9.15
C ARG A 77 3.65 -9.07 -9.72
N GLY A 78 4.19 -10.19 -10.20
CA GLY A 78 5.48 -10.21 -10.90
C GLY A 78 5.43 -9.44 -12.22
N ARG A 79 6.60 -9.09 -12.75
CA ARG A 79 6.71 -8.48 -14.08
C ARG A 79 6.27 -9.48 -15.15
N ASP A 80 5.54 -9.01 -16.16
CA ASP A 80 5.22 -9.80 -17.35
C ASP A 80 6.48 -9.97 -18.22
N LEU A 81 6.57 -11.08 -18.94
CA LEU A 81 7.63 -11.37 -19.91
C LEU A 81 7.04 -11.26 -21.31
N GLU A 82 7.61 -10.40 -22.15
CA GLU A 82 7.23 -10.23 -23.54
C GLU A 82 8.33 -10.80 -24.45
N LEU A 83 7.93 -11.56 -25.47
CA LEU A 83 8.84 -12.18 -26.42
C LEU A 83 8.31 -11.98 -27.84
N SER A 84 9.13 -11.42 -28.71
CA SER A 84 8.82 -11.29 -30.14
C SER A 84 9.38 -12.48 -30.90
N LEU A 85 8.51 -13.27 -31.54
CA LEU A 85 8.89 -14.41 -32.38
C LEU A 85 8.68 -14.07 -33.85
N THR A 86 9.73 -14.21 -34.66
CA THR A 86 9.61 -14.13 -36.12
C THR A 86 9.38 -15.51 -36.70
N VAL A 87 8.21 -15.70 -37.33
CA VAL A 87 7.81 -16.94 -38.01
C VAL A 87 7.82 -16.72 -39.51
N LYS A 88 8.19 -17.75 -40.27
CA LYS A 88 8.03 -17.74 -41.73
C LYS A 88 6.58 -18.10 -42.06
N LEU A 89 6.07 -17.56 -43.17
CA LEU A 89 4.70 -17.84 -43.60
C LEU A 89 4.49 -19.33 -43.91
N SER A 90 5.51 -20.02 -44.46
CA SER A 90 5.48 -21.47 -44.71
C SER A 90 5.18 -22.27 -43.44
N ASP A 91 5.78 -21.87 -42.33
CA ASP A 91 5.71 -22.58 -41.05
C ASP A 91 4.37 -22.33 -40.33
N LEU A 92 3.54 -21.41 -40.85
CA LEU A 92 2.16 -21.20 -40.42
C LEU A 92 1.17 -22.07 -41.20
N LEU A 93 1.54 -22.50 -42.41
CA LEU A 93 0.72 -23.39 -43.24
C LEU A 93 0.95 -24.86 -42.86
N GLU A 94 2.11 -25.18 -42.29
CA GLU A 94 2.48 -26.48 -41.76
C GLU A 94 2.34 -26.47 -40.23
N GLU A 95 1.79 -27.54 -39.63
CA GLU A 95 1.68 -27.67 -38.18
C GLU A 95 3.09 -27.84 -37.56
N THR A 96 3.71 -26.71 -37.20
CA THR A 96 5.10 -26.65 -36.72
C THR A 96 5.16 -26.29 -35.24
N THR A 97 5.79 -27.15 -34.43
CA THR A 97 6.12 -26.84 -33.03
C THR A 97 7.50 -26.19 -32.94
N ARG A 98 7.62 -25.07 -32.23
CA ARG A 98 8.90 -24.38 -31.99
C ARG A 98 9.15 -24.27 -30.49
N GLU A 99 10.29 -24.81 -30.06
CA GLU A 99 10.72 -24.67 -28.67
C GLU A 99 11.32 -23.29 -28.43
N VAL A 100 10.85 -22.61 -27.38
CA VAL A 100 11.25 -21.26 -27.03
C VAL A 100 11.86 -21.27 -25.64
N GLU A 101 13.08 -20.73 -25.52
CA GLU A 101 13.74 -20.54 -24.22
C GLU A 101 13.41 -19.15 -23.65
N ILE A 102 12.83 -19.13 -22.45
CA ILE A 102 12.59 -17.90 -21.69
C ILE A 102 13.43 -17.89 -20.41
N LEU A 103 13.99 -16.73 -20.07
CA LEU A 103 14.68 -16.53 -18.80
C LEU A 103 13.70 -16.03 -17.75
N ARG A 104 13.41 -16.86 -16.75
CA ARG A 104 12.51 -16.51 -15.64
C ARG A 104 13.31 -16.25 -14.36
N THR A 105 12.95 -15.18 -13.64
CA THR A 105 13.49 -14.97 -12.30
C THR A 105 12.74 -15.87 -11.31
N GLU A 106 13.45 -16.82 -10.70
CA GLU A 106 12.91 -17.73 -9.69
C GLU A 106 13.65 -17.55 -8.35
N LYS A 107 13.11 -18.13 -7.26
CA LYS A 107 13.81 -18.16 -5.97
C LYS A 107 15.10 -18.95 -6.13
N CYS A 108 16.20 -18.45 -5.57
CA CYS A 108 17.46 -19.17 -5.59
C CYS A 108 17.31 -20.50 -4.84
N PRO A 109 17.57 -21.66 -5.49
CA PRO A 109 17.39 -22.96 -4.86
C PRO A 109 18.40 -23.21 -3.74
N ALA A 110 19.61 -22.66 -3.85
CA ALA A 110 20.68 -22.86 -2.88
C ALA A 110 20.40 -22.19 -1.51
N CYS A 111 19.66 -21.09 -1.50
CA CYS A 111 19.35 -20.34 -0.27
C CYS A 111 17.84 -20.27 0.03
N GLY A 112 16.99 -20.92 -0.76
CA GLY A 112 15.53 -20.87 -0.60
C GLY A 112 14.90 -19.47 -0.71
N GLY A 113 15.64 -18.48 -1.24
CA GLY A 113 15.19 -17.10 -1.37
C GLY A 113 15.65 -16.12 -0.28
N ASN A 114 16.38 -16.57 0.76
CA ASN A 114 16.81 -15.68 1.85
C ASN A 114 18.15 -14.94 1.60
N GLY A 115 18.91 -15.33 0.56
CA GLY A 115 20.18 -14.72 0.20
C GLY A 115 21.39 -15.14 1.07
N ALA A 116 21.22 -16.06 2.02
CA ALA A 116 22.30 -16.57 2.86
C ALA A 116 23.00 -17.80 2.25
N GLU A 117 24.30 -17.94 2.49
CA GLU A 117 25.06 -19.13 2.09
C GLU A 117 24.45 -20.38 2.72
N GLY A 118 24.26 -21.42 1.90
CA GLY A 118 23.57 -22.66 2.28
C GLY A 118 22.15 -22.50 2.80
N GLY A 119 21.55 -21.30 2.72
CA GLY A 119 20.26 -20.96 3.30
C GLY A 119 20.23 -20.89 4.83
N THR A 120 21.36 -21.06 5.52
CA THR A 120 21.42 -21.19 6.99
C THR A 120 22.32 -20.16 7.67
N ALA A 121 23.19 -19.44 6.94
CA ALA A 121 24.05 -18.39 7.45
C ALA A 121 23.28 -17.10 7.82
N LEU A 122 22.35 -17.22 8.76
CA LEU A 122 21.43 -16.17 9.21
C LEU A 122 21.49 -16.00 10.73
N GLU A 123 21.79 -14.79 11.19
CA GLU A 123 21.69 -14.41 12.60
C GLU A 123 20.42 -13.58 12.88
N THR A 124 20.06 -13.40 14.15
CA THR A 124 18.96 -12.52 14.53
C THR A 124 19.34 -11.07 14.26
N CYS A 125 18.47 -10.33 13.57
CA CYS A 125 18.71 -8.93 13.28
C CYS A 125 18.76 -8.14 14.60
N ARG A 126 19.91 -7.52 14.90
CA ARG A 126 20.13 -6.78 16.15
C ARG A 126 19.27 -5.52 16.24
N ASP A 127 18.95 -4.90 15.11
CA ASP A 127 18.20 -3.63 15.07
C ASP A 127 16.72 -3.79 15.39
N CYS A 128 16.12 -4.94 15.06
CA CYS A 128 14.72 -5.23 15.37
C CYS A 128 14.54 -6.37 16.38
N GLY A 129 15.63 -6.97 16.88
CA GLY A 129 15.59 -8.10 17.81
C GLY A 129 14.82 -9.31 17.26
N GLY A 130 14.82 -9.52 15.95
CA GLY A 130 14.05 -10.61 15.32
C GLY A 130 12.62 -10.26 14.90
N GLN A 131 12.12 -9.06 15.23
CA GLN A 131 10.72 -8.70 14.97
C GLN A 131 10.42 -8.30 13.52
N GLY A 132 11.44 -8.05 12.70
CA GLY A 132 11.27 -7.61 11.31
C GLY A 132 10.77 -6.16 11.15
N GLN A 133 10.35 -5.50 12.23
CA GLN A 133 9.84 -4.13 12.23
C GLN A 133 10.51 -3.28 13.31
N VAL A 134 10.61 -1.98 13.06
CA VAL A 134 11.16 -0.99 13.99
C VAL A 134 10.15 0.12 14.27
N ARG A 135 10.01 0.49 15.55
CA ARG A 135 9.13 1.57 15.98
C ARG A 135 9.89 2.89 15.92
N ARG A 136 9.49 3.80 15.03
CA ARG A 136 10.04 5.14 14.93
C ARG A 136 9.09 6.15 15.53
N THR A 137 9.48 6.72 16.65
CA THR A 137 8.76 7.83 17.28
C THR A 137 9.27 9.15 16.68
N ARG A 138 8.37 9.99 16.17
CA ARG A 138 8.69 11.34 15.70
C ARG A 138 7.81 12.34 16.43
N MET A 139 8.42 13.42 16.94
CA MET A 139 7.69 14.55 17.50
C MET A 139 7.33 15.54 16.39
N ARG A 140 6.08 15.99 16.39
CA ARG A 140 5.53 17.01 15.48
C ARG A 140 4.91 18.09 16.37
N GLY A 141 5.74 19.04 16.81
CA GLY A 141 5.33 20.02 17.82
C GLY A 141 4.97 19.33 19.14
N PRO A 142 3.80 19.61 19.75
CA PRO A 142 3.37 18.98 21.00
C PRO A 142 2.88 17.53 20.82
N ALA A 143 2.65 17.07 19.58
CA ALA A 143 2.14 15.73 19.30
C ALA A 143 3.26 14.72 19.08
N GLN A 144 3.12 13.53 19.67
CA GLN A 144 4.00 12.38 19.43
C GLN A 144 3.34 11.42 18.44
N MET A 145 3.97 11.21 17.29
CA MET A 145 3.52 10.23 16.30
C MET A 145 4.44 9.01 16.34
N ILE A 146 3.85 7.82 16.43
CA ILE A 146 4.56 6.55 16.41
C ILE A 146 4.26 5.88 15.07
N SER A 147 5.29 5.57 14.30
CA SER A 147 5.17 4.80 13.06
C SER A 147 5.92 3.49 13.21
N ILE A 148 5.25 2.39 12.89
CA ILE A 148 5.89 1.08 12.74
C ILE A 148 6.32 0.98 11.28
N MET A 149 7.60 0.74 11.04
CA MET A 149 8.16 0.57 9.70
C MET A 149 8.89 -0.76 9.63
N GLU A 150 8.99 -1.33 8.43
CA GLU A 150 9.86 -2.48 8.19
C GLU A 150 11.30 -2.15 8.61
N CYS A 151 11.98 -3.13 9.21
CA CYS A 151 13.35 -2.96 9.63
C CYS A 151 14.25 -2.75 8.39
N PRO A 152 15.00 -1.64 8.30
CA PRO A 152 15.80 -1.33 7.11
C PRO A 152 16.97 -2.30 6.91
N THR A 153 17.41 -2.96 7.99
CA THR A 153 18.57 -3.86 7.98
C THR A 153 18.21 -5.26 7.48
N CYS A 154 17.03 -5.76 7.85
CA CYS A 154 16.58 -7.11 7.48
C CYS A 154 15.41 -7.13 6.49
N HIS A 155 14.91 -5.95 6.07
CA HIS A 155 13.79 -5.79 5.15
C HIS A 155 12.57 -6.64 5.53
N GLY A 156 12.18 -6.63 6.81
CA GLY A 156 11.04 -7.40 7.30
C GLY A 156 11.34 -8.86 7.67
N SER A 157 12.49 -9.42 7.30
CA SER A 157 12.77 -10.85 7.54
C SER A 157 13.08 -11.22 9.00
N GLY A 158 13.42 -10.24 9.84
CA GLY A 158 13.85 -10.46 11.23
C GLY A 158 15.26 -11.04 11.37
N ARG A 159 15.93 -11.41 10.27
CA ARG A 159 17.25 -12.06 10.28
C ARG A 159 18.23 -11.30 9.40
N SER A 160 19.49 -11.21 9.82
CA SER A 160 20.58 -10.66 9.01
C SER A 160 21.41 -11.77 8.38
N VAL A 161 21.86 -11.53 7.16
CA VAL A 161 22.71 -12.46 6.41
C VAL A 161 24.16 -12.28 6.86
N LEU A 162 24.75 -13.33 7.43
CA LEU A 162 26.16 -13.36 7.82
C LEU A 162 27.07 -13.51 6.60
N GLU A 163 26.74 -14.48 5.75
CA GLU A 163 27.48 -14.80 4.54
C GLU A 163 26.52 -14.81 3.35
N ARG A 164 26.86 -14.03 2.31
CA ARG A 164 26.04 -13.90 1.12
C ARG A 164 26.11 -15.18 0.30
N CYS A 165 24.96 -15.62 -0.19
CA CYS A 165 24.86 -16.78 -1.06
C CYS A 165 25.73 -16.59 -2.33
N SER A 166 26.70 -17.47 -2.54
CA SER A 166 27.61 -17.54 -3.68
C SER A 166 26.88 -17.69 -5.02
N VAL A 167 25.73 -18.39 -5.02
CA VAL A 167 24.94 -18.69 -6.23
C VAL A 167 24.13 -17.49 -6.73
N CYS A 168 23.66 -16.62 -5.82
CA CYS A 168 22.80 -15.48 -6.16
C CYS A 168 23.36 -14.11 -5.72
N ALA A 169 24.60 -14.08 -5.24
CA ALA A 169 25.27 -12.91 -4.66
C ALA A 169 24.46 -12.20 -3.55
N GLY A 170 23.65 -12.97 -2.81
CA GLY A 170 22.78 -12.46 -1.75
C GLY A 170 21.45 -11.86 -2.20
N THR A 171 21.09 -11.92 -3.48
CA THR A 171 19.79 -11.40 -3.98
C THR A 171 18.59 -12.30 -3.65
N GLY A 172 18.84 -13.57 -3.30
CA GLY A 172 17.80 -14.57 -3.07
C GLY A 172 17.07 -15.01 -4.35
N ARG A 173 17.45 -14.50 -5.52
CA ARG A 173 16.79 -14.80 -6.80
C ARG A 173 17.82 -15.16 -7.86
N LYS A 174 17.44 -16.01 -8.80
CA LYS A 174 18.29 -16.41 -9.93
C LYS A 174 17.46 -16.46 -11.21
N GLN A 175 18.07 -16.10 -12.34
CA GLN A 175 17.48 -16.35 -13.65
C GLN A 175 17.65 -17.83 -14.01
N VAL A 176 16.55 -18.48 -14.37
CA VAL A 176 16.48 -19.89 -14.74
C VAL A 176 15.90 -19.97 -16.15
N PRO A 177 16.57 -20.65 -17.09
CA PRO A 177 16.00 -20.91 -18.41
C PRO A 177 14.85 -21.90 -18.29
N ARG A 178 13.74 -21.59 -18.95
CA ARG A 178 12.57 -22.46 -19.08
C ARG A 178 12.27 -22.62 -20.56
N HIS A 179 12.18 -23.87 -21.00
CA HIS A 179 11.75 -24.21 -22.35
C HIS A 179 10.24 -24.36 -22.38
N LEU A 180 9.60 -23.63 -23.28
CA LEU A 180 8.18 -23.76 -23.61
C LEU A 180 8.07 -24.38 -25.00
N LYS A 181 7.16 -25.35 -25.15
CA LYS A 181 6.83 -25.99 -26.43
C LYS A 181 5.55 -25.41 -27.00
#